data_AF-A0A535ETD2-F1
#
_entry.id   AF-A0A535ETD2-F1
#
_cell.length_a   1.000
_cell.length_b   1.000
_cell.length_c   1.000
_cell.angle_alpha   90.00
_cell.angle_beta   90.00
_cell.angle_gamma   90.00
#
_symmetry.space_group_name_H-M   'P 1'
#
loop_
_entity.id
_entity.type
_entity.pdbx_description
1 polymer ?
#
loop_
_entity_poly.entity_id
_entity_poly.type
_entity_poly.pdbx_seq_one_letter_code
_entity_poly.pdbx_strand_id
1 'polypeptide(L)'
;MRQRTVRSALPVALVAFIALGARDGMLGVAWPSMRAEFGQPLAALGELALAGTAGYLAGSGASGFLSDRFGTRALLIASALATAAAVLAYAAAPVWPLMIVGALAGGLGAGGVDAGLNAYVALRHGPGPMNLLHGCYGIGATLGPLALTAVLAGGLSWRLPYAGLLVLQLGLLIAYLLARRAWGGRREAGGTVAGLVAIPWALVGVSLAMFFVYTAVEVATGQWSYTFLTTARATPTTVAGLAVSAFWAGLTAGRLGAALLGNRVGPLLLLHGSVAAVIAALALFWWSPAPAVGFAGLVLAGVGLAPVFPAGSGGSLGPAGIGVLLQSAGTALLAPCLLVGGVALAGLNALATALARGRD
;
A
#
# COMPACT_ATOMS: atom_id res chain seq x y z
N MET A 1 11.00 43.66 -6.37
CA MET A 1 11.14 42.58 -5.36
C MET A 1 11.21 41.24 -6.07
N ARG A 2 12.38 40.57 -6.08
CA ARG A 2 12.53 39.22 -6.66
C ARG A 2 11.77 38.23 -5.78
N GLN A 3 10.72 37.60 -6.30
CA GLN A 3 10.16 36.39 -5.69
C GLN A 3 11.30 35.36 -5.60
N ARG A 4 11.82 35.11 -4.39
CA ARG A 4 12.73 34.00 -4.14
C ARG A 4 11.96 32.74 -4.49
N THR A 5 12.33 32.06 -5.57
CA THR A 5 11.85 30.74 -5.95
C THR A 5 12.05 29.79 -4.76
N VAL A 6 10.99 29.58 -3.99
CA VAL A 6 10.96 28.53 -2.97
C VAL A 6 11.06 27.22 -3.74
N ARG A 7 12.23 26.55 -3.67
CA ARG A 7 12.43 25.23 -4.30
C ARG A 7 11.30 24.31 -3.84
N SER A 8 10.55 23.75 -4.78
CA SER A 8 9.42 22.87 -4.46
C SER A 8 9.92 21.61 -3.77
N ALA A 9 9.24 21.18 -2.70
CA ALA A 9 9.53 19.90 -2.03
C ALA A 9 8.86 18.70 -2.72
N LEU A 10 8.33 18.90 -3.93
CA LEU A 10 7.63 17.86 -4.68
C LEU A 10 8.50 16.62 -4.94
N PRO A 11 9.78 16.73 -5.37
CA PRO A 11 10.61 15.54 -5.56
C PRO A 11 10.79 14.70 -4.29
N VAL A 12 10.90 15.35 -3.13
CA VAL A 12 11.00 14.66 -1.84
C VAL A 12 9.70 13.92 -1.52
N ALA A 13 8.55 14.52 -1.84
CA ALA A 13 7.24 13.87 -1.68
C ALA A 13 7.10 12.63 -2.58
N LEU A 14 7.55 12.72 -3.84
CA LEU A 14 7.54 11.60 -4.79
C LEU A 14 8.40 10.43 -4.29
N VAL A 15 9.62 10.70 -3.84
CA VAL A 15 10.53 9.67 -3.30
C VAL A 15 9.95 9.02 -2.03
N ALA A 16 9.28 9.81 -1.18
CA ALA A 16 8.62 9.26 0.02
C ALA A 16 7.51 8.26 -0.33
N PHE A 17 6.76 8.50 -1.41
CA PHE A 17 5.75 7.56 -1.89
C PHE A 17 6.36 6.29 -2.48
N ILE A 18 7.51 6.39 -3.17
CA ILE A 18 8.28 5.21 -3.61
C ILE A 18 8.71 4.38 -2.38
N ALA A 19 9.24 5.02 -1.33
CA ALA A 19 9.66 4.32 -0.13
C ALA A 19 8.48 3.61 0.59
N LEU A 20 7.32 4.28 0.64
CA LEU A 20 6.09 3.73 1.21
C LEU A 20 5.64 2.48 0.44
N GLY A 21 5.51 2.59 -0.89
CA GLY A 21 5.12 1.47 -1.73
C GLY A 21 6.11 0.31 -1.68
N ALA A 22 7.42 0.60 -1.67
CA ALA A 22 8.44 -0.44 -1.62
C ALA A 22 8.37 -1.28 -0.34
N ARG A 23 8.16 -0.65 0.81
CA ARG A 23 7.93 -1.38 2.07
C ARG A 23 6.70 -2.29 1.96
N ASP A 24 5.58 -1.74 1.50
CA ASP A 24 4.30 -2.46 1.51
C ASP A 24 4.30 -3.63 0.52
N GLY A 25 4.93 -3.45 -0.65
CA GLY A 25 5.07 -4.49 -1.66
C GLY A 25 5.99 -5.64 -1.26
N MET A 26 6.97 -5.40 -0.37
CA MET A 26 7.91 -6.43 0.09
C MET A 26 7.27 -7.46 1.03
N LEU A 27 6.29 -7.05 1.83
CA LEU A 27 5.81 -7.84 2.97
C LEU A 27 5.30 -9.23 2.56
N GLY A 28 4.53 -9.34 1.48
CA GLY A 28 3.96 -10.61 1.03
C GLY A 28 5.00 -11.62 0.55
N VAL A 29 6.05 -11.13 -0.10
CA VAL A 29 7.19 -11.96 -0.56
C VAL A 29 8.09 -12.32 0.63
N ALA A 30 8.24 -11.43 1.60
CA ALA A 30 9.04 -11.68 2.81
C ALA A 30 8.36 -12.70 3.74
N TRP A 31 7.02 -12.72 3.73
CA TRP A 31 6.24 -13.38 4.76
C TRP A 31 6.63 -14.85 5.02
N PRO A 32 6.79 -15.73 4.01
CA PRO A 32 7.20 -17.11 4.26
C PRO A 32 8.53 -17.24 5.00
N SER A 33 9.50 -16.38 4.68
CA SER A 33 10.82 -16.37 5.33
C SER A 33 10.74 -15.80 6.75
N MET A 34 9.98 -14.71 6.93
CA MET A 34 9.75 -14.10 8.24
C MET A 34 9.09 -15.07 9.22
N ARG A 35 8.01 -15.72 8.81
CA ARG A 35 7.29 -16.65 9.68
C ARG A 35 8.11 -17.88 10.02
N ALA A 36 8.92 -18.38 9.09
CA ALA A 36 9.79 -19.54 9.33
C ALA A 36 10.85 -19.20 10.38
N GLU A 37 11.44 -18.01 10.28
CA GLU A 37 12.45 -17.57 11.23
C GLU A 37 11.90 -17.31 12.64
N PHE A 38 10.73 -16.67 12.76
CA PHE A 38 10.13 -16.35 14.06
C PHE A 38 9.22 -17.47 14.61
N GLY A 39 9.16 -18.63 13.95
CA GLY A 39 8.31 -19.76 14.35
C GLY A 39 6.81 -19.42 14.37
N GLN A 40 6.35 -18.55 13.48
CA GLN A 40 4.97 -18.02 13.49
C GLN A 40 4.02 -18.81 12.57
N PRO A 41 2.73 -18.94 12.95
CA PRO A 41 1.70 -19.50 12.06
C PRO A 41 1.45 -18.57 10.86
N LEU A 42 0.86 -19.13 9.80
CA LEU A 42 0.55 -18.35 8.59
C LEU A 42 -0.34 -17.11 8.90
N ALA A 43 -1.27 -17.26 9.84
CA ALA A 43 -2.21 -16.22 10.24
C ALA A 43 -1.56 -15.02 10.97
N ALA A 44 -0.34 -15.15 11.48
CA ALA A 44 0.35 -14.07 12.20
C ALA A 44 0.63 -12.83 11.31
N LEU A 45 0.55 -12.96 9.98
CA LEU A 45 0.57 -11.79 9.08
C LEU A 45 -0.58 -10.82 9.40
N GLY A 46 -1.72 -11.35 9.84
CA GLY A 46 -2.88 -10.57 10.27
C GLY A 46 -2.59 -9.74 11.53
N GLU A 47 -1.76 -10.24 12.46
CA GLU A 47 -1.34 -9.48 13.65
C GLU A 47 -0.47 -8.28 13.28
N LEU A 48 0.50 -8.52 12.39
CA LEU A 48 1.37 -7.48 11.86
C LEU A 48 0.57 -6.41 11.10
N ALA A 49 -0.40 -6.85 10.30
CA ALA A 49 -1.33 -5.98 9.62
C ALA A 49 -2.19 -5.17 10.59
N LEU A 50 -2.70 -5.79 11.67
CA LEU A 50 -3.49 -5.12 12.69
C LEU A 50 -2.71 -4.01 13.38
N ALA A 51 -1.49 -4.31 13.80
CA ALA A 51 -0.60 -3.31 14.40
C ALA A 51 -0.29 -2.17 13.43
N GLY A 52 0.05 -2.49 12.17
CA GLY A 52 0.30 -1.51 11.12
C GLY A 52 -0.91 -0.62 10.84
N THR A 53 -2.09 -1.22 10.70
CA THR A 53 -3.35 -0.49 10.51
C THR A 53 -3.68 0.41 11.70
N ALA A 54 -3.58 -0.09 12.93
CA ALA A 54 -3.83 0.72 14.13
C ALA A 54 -2.89 1.93 14.19
N GLY A 55 -1.61 1.72 13.86
CA GLY A 55 -0.63 2.80 13.76
C GLY A 55 -0.99 3.80 12.66
N TYR A 56 -1.36 3.32 11.47
CA TYR A 56 -1.72 4.17 10.34
C TYR A 56 -2.93 5.06 10.67
N LEU A 57 -3.97 4.49 11.29
CA LEU A 57 -5.16 5.26 11.71
C LEU A 57 -4.80 6.33 12.74
N ALA A 58 -3.99 5.98 13.74
CA ALA A 58 -3.51 6.94 14.73
C ALA A 58 -2.68 8.06 14.06
N GLY A 59 -1.78 7.72 13.15
CA GLY A 59 -0.91 8.66 12.44
C GLY A 59 -1.69 9.60 11.52
N SER A 60 -2.60 9.05 10.71
CA SER A 60 -3.46 9.81 9.80
C SER A 60 -4.43 10.71 10.57
N GLY A 61 -5.11 10.17 11.61
CA GLY A 61 -6.04 10.92 12.44
C GLY A 61 -5.39 12.06 13.22
N ALA A 62 -4.18 11.85 13.75
CA ALA A 62 -3.42 12.90 14.45
C ALA A 62 -2.74 13.90 13.50
N SER A 63 -2.58 13.57 12.21
CA SER A 63 -1.80 14.38 11.26
C SER A 63 -2.28 15.83 11.12
N GLY A 64 -3.60 16.05 11.12
CA GLY A 64 -4.19 17.39 11.03
C GLY A 64 -3.79 18.25 12.23
N PHE A 65 -4.10 17.77 13.44
CA PHE A 65 -3.75 18.43 14.69
C PHE A 65 -2.25 18.68 14.82
N LEU A 66 -1.41 17.67 14.55
CA LEU A 66 0.04 17.78 14.66
C LEU A 66 0.61 18.76 13.62
N SER A 67 0.12 18.73 12.38
CA SER A 67 0.53 19.68 11.35
C SER A 67 0.10 21.12 11.70
N ASP A 68 -1.07 21.32 12.31
CA ASP A 68 -1.54 22.66 12.66
C ASP A 68 -0.78 23.20 13.88
N ARG A 69 -0.48 22.35 14.87
CA ARG A 69 0.22 22.73 16.11
C ARG A 69 1.73 22.90 15.96
N PHE A 70 2.38 22.03 15.17
CA PHE A 70 3.83 21.92 15.05
C PHE A 70 4.36 22.18 13.63
N GLY A 71 3.47 22.28 12.63
CA GLY A 71 3.81 22.46 11.23
C GLY A 71 4.04 21.15 10.48
N THR A 72 3.77 21.16 9.16
CA THR A 72 3.91 19.98 8.27
C THR A 72 5.31 19.37 8.32
N ARG A 73 6.36 20.20 8.45
CA ARG A 73 7.74 19.69 8.56
C ARG A 73 7.95 18.83 9.80
N ALA A 74 7.41 19.24 10.96
CA ALA A 74 7.58 18.50 12.20
C ALA A 74 6.84 17.15 12.12
N LEU A 75 5.64 17.15 11.55
CA LEU A 75 4.90 15.92 11.22
C LEU A 75 5.75 14.98 10.35
N LEU A 76 6.27 15.45 9.22
CA LEU A 76 7.07 14.62 8.30
C LEU A 76 8.34 14.07 8.95
N ILE A 77 9.01 14.83 9.82
CA ILE A 77 10.18 14.35 10.57
C ILE A 77 9.78 13.25 11.56
N ALA A 78 8.74 13.48 12.36
CA ALA A 78 8.25 12.49 13.32
C ALA A 78 7.82 11.20 12.60
N SER A 79 7.11 11.34 11.48
CA SER A 79 6.69 10.23 10.64
C SER A 79 7.88 9.49 10.03
N ALA A 80 8.91 10.20 9.55
CA ALA A 80 10.13 9.60 9.01
C ALA A 80 10.94 8.84 10.07
N LEU A 81 10.98 9.33 11.31
CA LEU A 81 11.60 8.62 12.44
C LEU A 81 10.83 7.34 12.77
N ALA A 82 9.50 7.41 12.81
CA ALA A 82 8.66 6.25 13.06
C ALA A 82 8.79 5.20 11.94
N THR A 83 8.83 5.61 10.67
CA THR A 83 9.07 4.68 9.57
C THR A 83 10.49 4.12 9.53
N ALA A 84 11.50 4.89 9.95
CA ALA A 84 12.88 4.42 10.09
C ALA A 84 13.00 3.36 11.19
N ALA A 85 12.39 3.60 12.35
CA ALA A 85 12.34 2.64 13.46
C ALA A 85 11.66 1.33 13.04
N ALA A 86 10.59 1.43 12.25
CA ALA A 86 9.93 0.26 11.70
C ALA A 86 10.84 -0.55 10.78
N VAL A 87 11.43 0.05 9.74
CA VAL A 87 12.31 -0.71 8.82
C VAL A 87 13.56 -1.24 9.51
N LEU A 88 14.06 -0.56 10.55
CA LEU A 88 15.10 -1.09 11.43
C LEU A 88 14.61 -2.34 12.18
N ALA A 89 13.40 -2.34 12.71
CA ALA A 89 12.81 -3.53 13.33
C ALA A 89 12.70 -4.69 12.32
N TYR A 90 12.21 -4.47 11.11
CA TYR A 90 12.20 -5.50 10.07
C TYR A 90 13.62 -6.01 9.73
N ALA A 91 14.62 -5.13 9.74
CA ALA A 91 15.99 -5.46 9.39
C ALA A 91 16.81 -6.09 10.53
N ALA A 92 16.36 -6.05 11.79
CA ALA A 92 17.19 -6.43 12.94
C ALA A 92 16.46 -7.09 14.11
N ALA A 93 15.13 -7.18 14.10
CA ALA A 93 14.39 -7.73 15.23
C ALA A 93 14.80 -9.19 15.53
N PRO A 94 15.21 -9.49 16.78
CA PRO A 94 15.51 -10.85 17.21
C PRO A 94 14.25 -11.64 17.60
N VAL A 95 13.13 -10.97 17.89
CA VAL A 95 11.89 -11.62 18.39
C VAL A 95 10.64 -11.02 17.75
N TRP A 96 9.60 -11.85 17.63
CA TRP A 96 8.33 -11.47 17.00
C TRP A 96 7.65 -10.22 17.60
N PRO A 97 7.60 -10.01 18.94
CA PRO A 97 6.99 -8.80 19.49
C PRO A 97 7.62 -7.49 18.99
N LEU A 98 8.92 -7.47 18.70
CA LEU A 98 9.58 -6.29 18.13
C LEU A 98 9.15 -6.03 16.68
N MET A 99 8.76 -7.07 15.93
CA MET A 99 8.13 -6.90 14.61
C MET A 99 6.77 -6.24 14.73
N ILE A 100 5.97 -6.60 15.73
CA ILE A 100 4.65 -6.01 15.99
C ILE A 100 4.79 -4.52 16.37
N VAL A 101 5.73 -4.19 17.26
CA VAL A 101 6.06 -2.79 17.60
C VAL A 101 6.56 -2.04 16.35
N GLY A 102 7.41 -2.68 15.55
CA GLY A 102 7.87 -2.15 14.27
C GLY A 102 6.74 -1.88 13.29
N ALA A 103 5.75 -2.77 13.18
CA ALA A 103 4.57 -2.57 12.34
C ALA A 103 3.72 -1.40 12.84
N LEU A 104 3.48 -1.29 14.15
CA LEU A 104 2.77 -0.15 14.75
C LEU A 104 3.46 1.19 14.46
N ALA A 105 4.77 1.27 14.70
CA ALA A 105 5.58 2.45 14.38
C ALA A 105 5.56 2.74 12.87
N GLY A 106 5.60 1.68 12.06
CA GLY A 106 5.56 1.76 10.62
C GLY A 106 4.26 2.34 10.12
N GLY A 107 3.14 1.92 10.70
CA GLY A 107 1.82 2.46 10.47
C GLY A 107 1.73 3.94 10.85
N LEU A 108 2.12 4.28 12.09
CA LEU A 108 2.13 5.67 12.58
C LEU A 108 2.87 6.61 11.63
N GLY A 109 4.06 6.19 11.19
CA GLY A 109 4.84 6.94 10.21
C GLY A 109 4.16 7.01 8.84
N ALA A 110 3.68 5.89 8.32
CA ALA A 110 3.00 5.82 7.03
C ALA A 110 1.78 6.74 6.98
N GLY A 111 0.88 6.67 7.97
CA GLY A 111 -0.32 7.50 8.03
C GLY A 111 -0.02 9.00 8.09
N GLY A 112 1.01 9.39 8.84
CA GLY A 112 1.44 10.79 8.92
C GLY A 112 2.11 11.31 7.64
N VAL A 113 2.96 10.51 7.00
CA VAL A 113 3.55 10.85 5.69
C VAL A 113 2.46 10.97 4.63
N ASP A 114 1.58 9.98 4.55
CA ASP A 114 0.53 9.90 3.54
C ASP A 114 -0.42 11.10 3.66
N ALA A 115 -1.01 11.32 4.84
CA ALA A 115 -1.91 12.47 5.06
C ALA A 115 -1.20 13.82 4.85
N GLY A 116 0.03 13.96 5.35
CA GLY A 116 0.80 15.20 5.27
C GLY A 116 1.21 15.57 3.84
N LEU A 117 1.69 14.60 3.06
CA LEU A 117 2.14 14.83 1.67
C LEU A 117 0.97 14.96 0.71
N ASN A 118 -0.12 14.20 0.86
CA ASN A 118 -1.35 14.41 0.08
C ASN A 118 -1.88 15.83 0.31
N ALA A 119 -1.97 16.28 1.57
CA ALA A 119 -2.41 17.65 1.87
C ALA A 119 -1.46 18.70 1.24
N TYR A 120 -0.14 18.49 1.33
CA TYR A 120 0.85 19.38 0.71
C TYR A 120 0.69 19.47 -0.82
N VAL A 121 0.51 18.35 -1.51
CA VAL A 121 0.37 18.31 -2.98
C VAL A 121 -0.97 18.91 -3.40
N ALA A 122 -2.06 18.53 -2.74
CA ALA A 122 -3.40 19.05 -3.02
C ALA A 122 -3.49 20.58 -2.91
N LEU A 123 -2.87 21.15 -1.88
CA LEU A 123 -2.93 22.59 -1.61
C LEU A 123 -2.00 23.44 -2.51
N ARG A 124 -1.00 22.84 -3.18
CA ARG A 124 0.07 23.60 -3.84
C ARG A 124 0.34 23.25 -5.30
N HIS A 125 -0.05 22.07 -5.76
CA HIS A 125 0.39 21.54 -7.06
C HIS A 125 -0.75 21.01 -7.94
N GLY A 126 -1.97 20.89 -7.41
CA GLY A 126 -3.16 20.47 -8.17
C GLY A 126 -3.20 18.98 -8.52
N PRO A 127 -4.14 18.55 -9.39
CA PRO A 127 -4.48 17.13 -9.60
C PRO A 127 -3.41 16.32 -10.37
N GLY A 128 -2.65 16.93 -11.28
CA GLY A 128 -1.61 16.20 -12.05
C GLY A 128 -0.49 15.65 -11.16
N PRO A 129 0.18 16.49 -10.35
CA PRO A 129 1.16 16.06 -9.37
C PRO A 129 0.63 15.11 -8.30
N MET A 130 -0.68 15.17 -7.97
CA MET A 130 -1.33 14.18 -7.11
C MET A 130 -1.34 12.79 -7.74
N ASN A 131 -1.73 12.68 -9.01
CA ASN A 131 -1.69 11.41 -9.72
C ASN A 131 -0.26 10.86 -9.84
N LEU A 132 0.72 11.73 -10.05
CA LEU A 132 2.13 11.35 -10.08
C LEU A 132 2.61 10.80 -8.72
N LEU A 133 2.17 11.39 -7.61
CA LEU A 133 2.47 10.94 -6.25
C LEU A 133 2.03 9.48 -6.04
N HIS A 134 0.79 9.14 -6.39
CA HIS A 134 0.29 7.76 -6.33
C HIS A 134 0.94 6.83 -7.36
N GLY A 135 1.32 7.35 -8.53
CA GLY A 135 2.12 6.61 -9.50
C GLY A 135 3.48 6.19 -8.92
N CYS A 136 4.14 7.08 -8.17
CA CYS A 136 5.37 6.80 -7.45
C CYS A 136 5.20 5.73 -6.37
N TYR A 137 4.07 5.69 -5.66
CA TYR A 137 3.76 4.58 -4.76
C TYR A 137 3.71 3.24 -5.52
N GLY A 138 3.04 3.20 -6.67
CA GLY A 138 2.98 2.01 -7.51
C GLY A 138 4.35 1.52 -8.00
N ILE A 139 5.24 2.45 -8.37
CA ILE A 139 6.65 2.14 -8.69
C ILE A 139 7.33 1.48 -7.49
N GLY A 140 7.18 2.06 -6.29
CA GLY A 140 7.68 1.46 -5.05
C GLY A 140 7.15 0.04 -4.85
N ALA A 141 5.83 -0.13 -4.89
CA ALA A 141 5.14 -1.41 -4.70
C ALA A 141 5.55 -2.48 -5.73
N THR A 142 6.05 -2.07 -6.88
CA THR A 142 6.65 -2.96 -7.90
C THR A 142 8.10 -3.29 -7.56
N LEU A 143 8.91 -2.29 -7.23
CA LEU A 143 10.36 -2.46 -6.98
C LEU A 143 10.66 -3.21 -5.68
N GLY A 144 9.81 -3.07 -4.67
CA GLY A 144 9.94 -3.77 -3.39
C GLY A 144 10.02 -5.30 -3.53
N PRO A 145 8.96 -5.96 -4.04
CA PRO A 145 8.96 -7.39 -4.25
C PRO A 145 10.05 -7.84 -5.24
N LEU A 146 10.40 -7.04 -6.27
CA LEU A 146 11.53 -7.34 -7.16
C LEU A 146 12.86 -7.40 -6.40
N ALA A 147 13.17 -6.37 -5.61
CA ALA A 147 14.41 -6.29 -4.84
C ALA A 147 14.51 -7.44 -3.84
N LEU A 148 13.40 -7.74 -3.15
CA LEU A 148 13.36 -8.85 -2.20
C LEU A 148 13.47 -10.21 -2.88
N THR A 149 12.82 -10.41 -4.02
CA THR A 149 12.94 -11.64 -4.82
C THR A 149 14.39 -11.84 -5.28
N ALA A 150 15.06 -10.79 -5.75
CA ALA A 150 16.45 -10.87 -6.18
C ALA A 150 17.40 -11.26 -5.03
N VAL A 151 17.20 -10.68 -3.84
CA VAL A 151 17.97 -11.05 -2.64
C VAL A 151 17.73 -12.51 -2.25
N LEU A 152 16.47 -12.96 -2.21
CA LEU A 152 16.14 -14.34 -1.87
C LEU A 152 16.68 -15.34 -2.91
N ALA A 153 16.64 -14.99 -4.19
CA ALA A 153 17.20 -15.80 -5.27
C ALA A 153 18.73 -15.95 -5.15
N GLY A 154 19.40 -14.94 -4.60
CA GLY A 154 20.83 -15.00 -4.27
C GLY A 154 21.16 -15.78 -2.98
N GLY A 155 20.16 -16.39 -2.32
CA GLY A 155 20.34 -17.10 -1.04
C GLY A 155 20.61 -16.18 0.15
N LEU A 156 20.33 -14.88 0.01
CA LEU A 156 20.54 -13.88 1.06
C LEU A 156 19.29 -13.71 1.94
N SER A 157 19.49 -13.14 3.12
CA SER A 157 18.40 -12.93 4.10
C SER A 157 17.36 -11.91 3.61
N TRP A 158 16.08 -12.22 3.88
CA TRP A 158 14.94 -11.32 3.64
C TRP A 158 15.07 -9.96 4.33
N ARG A 159 15.91 -9.84 5.37
CA ARG A 159 16.19 -8.60 6.09
C ARG A 159 16.95 -7.55 5.26
N LEU A 160 17.75 -7.99 4.29
CA LEU A 160 18.69 -7.10 3.59
C LEU A 160 17.99 -5.97 2.80
N PRO A 161 16.90 -6.22 2.04
CA PRO A 161 16.10 -5.16 1.42
C PRO A 161 15.51 -4.16 2.42
N TYR A 162 15.11 -4.60 3.62
CA TYR A 162 14.64 -3.69 4.67
C TYR A 162 15.77 -2.81 5.21
N ALA A 163 16.99 -3.34 5.32
CA ALA A 163 18.17 -2.54 5.63
C ALA A 163 18.48 -1.51 4.53
N GLY A 164 18.28 -1.86 3.25
CA GLY A 164 18.34 -0.91 2.13
C GLY A 164 17.30 0.21 2.24
N LEU A 165 16.05 -0.12 2.62
CA LEU A 165 15.01 0.87 2.87
C LEU A 165 15.33 1.79 4.05
N LEU A 166 16.07 1.33 5.06
CA LEU A 166 16.53 2.19 6.14
C LEU A 166 17.42 3.33 5.62
N VAL A 167 18.33 3.05 4.69
CA VAL A 167 19.18 4.08 4.06
C VAL A 167 18.32 5.12 3.34
N LEU A 168 17.33 4.68 2.55
CA LEU A 168 16.39 5.57 1.89
C LEU A 168 15.59 6.43 2.89
N GLN A 169 15.13 5.82 3.98
CA GLN A 169 14.34 6.50 5.01
C GLN A 169 15.15 7.55 5.79
N LEU A 170 16.43 7.27 6.07
CA LEU A 170 17.35 8.24 6.65
C LEU A 170 17.67 9.37 5.67
N GLY A 171 17.79 9.08 4.38
CA GLY A 171 17.92 10.09 3.33
C GLY A 171 16.71 11.03 3.27
N LEU A 172 15.50 10.49 3.38
CA LEU A 172 14.25 11.27 3.46
C LEU A 172 14.21 12.13 4.73
N LEU A 173 14.60 11.59 5.87
CA LEU A 173 14.71 12.34 7.13
C LEU A 173 15.64 13.55 6.97
N ILE A 174 16.83 13.34 6.39
CA ILE A 174 17.78 14.42 6.08
C ILE A 174 17.14 15.43 5.11
N ALA A 175 16.45 14.98 4.07
CA ALA A 175 15.75 15.86 3.12
C ALA A 175 14.69 16.74 3.81
N TYR A 176 13.88 16.19 4.73
CA TYR A 176 12.91 16.95 5.52
C TYR A 176 13.58 17.96 6.46
N LEU A 177 14.72 17.61 7.03
CA LEU A 177 15.53 18.51 7.85
C LEU A 177 16.09 19.67 7.00
N LEU A 178 16.63 19.41 5.81
CA LEU A 178 17.24 20.43 4.95
C LEU A 178 16.21 21.31 4.24
N ALA A 179 15.05 20.77 3.85
CA ALA A 179 14.04 21.49 3.08
C ALA A 179 13.13 22.42 3.93
N ARG A 180 13.68 23.06 4.98
CA ARG A 180 12.95 23.86 5.97
C ARG A 180 12.01 24.91 5.37
N ARG A 181 12.47 25.61 4.34
CA ARG A 181 11.70 26.69 3.68
C ARG A 181 10.61 26.17 2.74
N ALA A 182 10.77 24.96 2.20
CA ALA A 182 9.81 24.38 1.25
C ALA A 182 8.55 23.85 1.95
N TRP A 183 8.69 23.39 3.20
CA TRP A 183 7.59 22.94 4.05
C TRP A 183 6.94 24.07 4.87
N GLY A 184 7.43 25.31 4.73
CA GLY A 184 6.88 26.48 5.42
C GLY A 184 5.61 27.00 4.74
N GLY A 185 4.74 27.65 5.53
CA GLY A 185 3.46 28.21 5.10
C GLY A 185 2.35 27.77 6.05
N ARG A 186 1.59 28.73 6.60
CA ARG A 186 0.38 28.40 7.34
C ARG A 186 -0.60 27.78 6.36
N ARG A 187 -1.25 26.70 6.78
CA ARG A 187 -2.47 26.21 6.14
C ARG A 187 -3.42 27.42 6.15
N GLU A 188 -3.85 27.90 4.99
CA GLU A 188 -5.06 28.72 4.98
C GLU A 188 -6.17 27.83 5.54
N ALA A 189 -6.78 28.24 6.65
CA ALA A 189 -7.91 27.54 7.21
C ALA A 189 -9.03 27.58 6.16
N GLY A 190 -9.15 26.49 5.40
CA GLY A 190 -9.92 26.49 4.16
C GLY A 190 -10.47 25.11 3.86
N GLY A 191 -11.42 24.69 4.70
CA GLY A 191 -12.16 23.46 4.55
C GLY A 191 -13.05 23.27 5.76
N THR A 192 -14.08 24.10 5.89
CA THR A 192 -15.10 23.94 6.92
C THR A 192 -15.67 22.52 6.79
N VAL A 193 -15.68 21.78 7.90
CA VAL A 193 -16.36 20.47 8.05
C VAL A 193 -17.82 20.54 7.53
N ALA A 194 -18.38 21.74 7.43
CA ALA A 194 -19.67 22.06 6.81
C ALA A 194 -19.91 21.41 5.43
N GLY A 195 -18.86 21.15 4.63
CA GLY A 195 -19.02 20.46 3.33
C GLY A 195 -19.30 18.95 3.43
N LEU A 196 -18.91 18.29 4.53
CA LEU A 196 -19.18 16.86 4.76
C LEU A 196 -20.66 16.60 5.14
N VAL A 197 -21.35 17.63 5.64
CA VAL A 197 -22.73 17.54 6.15
C VAL A 197 -23.77 17.43 5.01
N ALA A 198 -23.40 17.75 3.77
CA ALA A 198 -24.31 17.74 2.62
C ALA A 198 -24.39 16.41 1.85
N ILE A 199 -23.56 15.41 2.19
CA ILE A 199 -23.51 14.13 1.45
C ILE A 199 -24.44 13.13 2.15
N PRO A 200 -25.34 12.44 1.41
CA PRO A 200 -26.19 11.40 2.00
C PRO A 200 -25.33 10.33 2.68
N TRP A 201 -25.60 10.04 3.96
CA TRP A 201 -24.86 9.04 4.73
C TRP A 201 -24.87 7.66 4.06
N ALA A 202 -25.94 7.33 3.32
CA ALA A 202 -26.05 6.10 2.55
C ALA A 202 -25.01 6.05 1.41
N LEU A 203 -24.78 7.17 0.72
CA LEU A 203 -23.76 7.27 -0.32
C LEU A 203 -22.35 7.15 0.29
N VAL A 204 -22.11 7.79 1.45
CA VAL A 204 -20.86 7.62 2.20
C VAL A 204 -20.65 6.15 2.58
N GLY A 205 -21.68 5.49 3.10
CA GLY A 205 -21.64 4.07 3.47
C GLY A 205 -21.33 3.16 2.29
N VAL A 206 -21.97 3.39 1.13
CA VAL A 206 -21.71 2.63 -0.10
C VAL A 206 -20.29 2.87 -0.61
N SER A 207 -19.81 4.13 -0.62
CA SER A 207 -18.43 4.45 -1.01
C SER A 207 -17.41 3.80 -0.08
N LEU A 208 -17.63 3.84 1.24
CA LEU A 208 -16.78 3.16 2.21
C LEU A 208 -16.74 1.65 1.99
N ALA A 209 -17.90 1.02 1.77
CA ALA A 209 -17.99 -0.41 1.50
C ALA A 209 -17.29 -0.80 0.20
N MET A 210 -17.44 0.01 -0.85
CA MET A 210 -16.76 -0.21 -2.13
C MET A 210 -15.24 -0.08 -2.00
N PHE A 211 -14.76 0.98 -1.35
CA PHE A 211 -13.33 1.17 -1.08
C PHE A 211 -12.76 0.04 -0.22
N PHE A 212 -13.52 -0.39 0.78
CA PHE A 212 -13.15 -1.53 1.60
C PHE A 212 -12.94 -2.79 0.75
N VAL A 213 -13.94 -3.20 -0.05
CA VAL A 213 -13.84 -4.40 -0.88
C VAL A 213 -12.69 -4.29 -1.88
N TYR A 214 -12.54 -3.12 -2.51
CA TYR A 214 -11.44 -2.83 -3.42
C TYR A 214 -10.07 -3.03 -2.76
N THR A 215 -9.82 -2.32 -1.66
CA THR A 215 -8.54 -2.34 -0.93
C THR A 215 -8.27 -3.72 -0.32
N ALA A 216 -9.33 -4.42 0.14
CA ALA A 216 -9.25 -5.79 0.60
C ALA A 216 -8.76 -6.74 -0.49
N VAL A 217 -9.34 -6.67 -1.69
CA VAL A 217 -8.94 -7.51 -2.82
C VAL A 217 -7.53 -7.17 -3.29
N GLU A 218 -7.20 -5.88 -3.41
CA GLU A 218 -5.86 -5.41 -3.80
C GLU A 218 -4.78 -5.95 -2.86
N VAL A 219 -4.95 -5.71 -1.55
CA VAL A 219 -3.93 -6.10 -0.56
C VAL A 219 -3.92 -7.60 -0.34
N ALA A 220 -5.08 -8.27 -0.27
CA ALA A 220 -5.09 -9.73 -0.15
C ALA A 220 -4.38 -10.38 -1.34
N THR A 221 -4.64 -9.93 -2.57
CA THR A 221 -3.96 -10.45 -3.77
C THR A 221 -2.46 -10.16 -3.71
N GLY A 222 -2.06 -8.93 -3.41
CA GLY A 222 -0.66 -8.53 -3.34
C GLY A 222 0.14 -9.26 -2.26
N GLN A 223 -0.45 -9.50 -1.09
CA GLN A 223 0.25 -10.08 0.06
C GLN A 223 0.24 -11.63 0.04
N TRP A 224 -0.85 -12.24 -0.40
CA TRP A 224 -1.00 -13.70 -0.35
C TRP A 224 -0.57 -14.43 -1.63
N SER A 225 -0.49 -13.74 -2.76
CA SER A 225 -0.16 -14.38 -4.05
C SER A 225 1.18 -15.11 -4.04
N TYR A 226 2.23 -14.52 -3.46
CA TYR A 226 3.53 -15.17 -3.35
C TYR A 226 3.44 -16.46 -2.53
N THR A 227 2.79 -16.40 -1.37
CA THR A 227 2.62 -17.54 -0.48
C THR A 227 1.79 -18.64 -1.15
N PHE A 228 0.69 -18.29 -1.81
CA PHE A 228 -0.14 -19.24 -2.55
C PHE A 228 0.65 -19.93 -3.67
N LEU A 229 1.38 -19.17 -4.49
CA LEU A 229 2.17 -19.73 -5.58
C LEU A 229 3.28 -20.65 -5.08
N THR A 230 4.02 -20.24 -4.07
CA THR A 230 5.16 -21.02 -3.54
C THR A 230 4.72 -22.23 -2.72
N THR A 231 3.72 -22.08 -1.85
CA THR A 231 3.32 -23.15 -0.90
C THR A 231 2.21 -24.06 -1.42
N ALA A 232 1.22 -23.53 -2.14
CA ALA A 232 0.06 -24.30 -2.61
C ALA A 232 0.15 -24.71 -4.08
N ARG A 233 1.08 -24.14 -4.85
CA ARG A 233 1.32 -24.46 -6.27
C ARG A 233 2.76 -24.86 -6.59
N ALA A 234 3.63 -24.96 -5.58
CA ALA A 234 5.05 -25.31 -5.73
C ALA A 234 5.78 -24.52 -6.83
N THR A 235 5.35 -23.28 -7.08
CA THR A 235 5.96 -22.40 -8.08
C THR A 235 7.32 -21.91 -7.57
N PRO A 236 8.37 -21.88 -8.41
CA PRO A 236 9.68 -21.35 -8.01
C PRO A 236 9.58 -19.93 -7.42
N THR A 237 10.35 -19.66 -6.38
CA THR A 237 10.33 -18.38 -5.63
C THR A 237 10.59 -17.17 -6.54
N THR A 238 11.51 -17.30 -7.49
CA THR A 238 11.80 -16.26 -8.49
C THR A 238 10.59 -15.93 -9.35
N VAL A 239 9.89 -16.95 -9.85
CA VAL A 239 8.70 -16.80 -10.71
C VAL A 239 7.54 -16.22 -9.90
N ALA A 240 7.32 -16.70 -8.68
CA ALA A 240 6.28 -16.18 -7.80
C ALA A 240 6.51 -14.71 -7.43
N GLY A 241 7.75 -14.33 -7.11
CA GLY A 241 8.13 -12.96 -6.79
C GLY A 241 8.00 -12.00 -7.98
N LEU A 242 8.37 -12.46 -9.18
CA LEU A 242 8.13 -11.73 -10.42
C LEU A 242 6.63 -11.54 -10.68
N ALA A 243 5.79 -12.54 -10.41
CA ALA A 243 4.34 -12.44 -10.58
C ALA A 243 3.71 -11.39 -9.65
N VAL A 244 4.14 -11.34 -8.38
CA VAL A 244 3.69 -10.30 -7.43
C VAL A 244 4.13 -8.91 -7.88
N SER A 245 5.37 -8.80 -8.37
CA SER A 245 5.88 -7.53 -8.89
C SER A 245 5.09 -7.08 -10.13
N ALA A 246 4.75 -8.02 -11.02
CA ALA A 246 3.97 -7.75 -12.22
C ALA A 246 2.52 -7.38 -11.91
N PHE A 247 1.93 -7.90 -10.82
CA PHE A 247 0.63 -7.44 -10.29
C PHE A 247 0.68 -5.95 -9.94
N TRP A 248 1.66 -5.51 -9.14
CA TRP A 248 1.81 -4.09 -8.77
C TRP A 248 2.17 -3.21 -9.96
N ALA A 249 2.98 -3.72 -10.90
CA ALA A 249 3.30 -3.03 -12.15
C ALA A 249 2.05 -2.84 -13.02
N GLY A 250 1.24 -3.90 -13.18
CA GLY A 250 -0.02 -3.87 -13.93
C GLY A 250 -1.02 -2.89 -13.31
N LEU A 251 -1.13 -2.87 -11.98
CA LEU A 251 -1.95 -1.90 -11.25
C LEU A 251 -1.46 -0.46 -11.47
N THR A 252 -0.16 -0.23 -11.43
CA THR A 252 0.44 1.09 -11.68
C THR A 252 0.21 1.54 -13.12
N ALA A 253 0.51 0.67 -14.08
CA ALA A 253 0.32 0.94 -15.51
C ALA A 253 -1.16 1.17 -15.85
N GLY A 254 -2.07 0.39 -15.26
CA GLY A 254 -3.50 0.58 -15.42
C GLY A 254 -3.97 1.93 -14.86
N ARG A 255 -3.41 2.40 -13.73
CA ARG A 255 -3.77 3.70 -13.13
C ARG A 255 -3.33 4.85 -14.03
N LEU A 256 -2.11 4.79 -14.56
CA LEU A 256 -1.58 5.76 -15.51
C LEU A 256 -2.34 5.71 -16.84
N GLY A 257 -2.65 4.51 -17.35
CA GLY A 257 -3.41 4.31 -18.57
C GLY A 257 -4.85 4.82 -18.47
N ALA A 258 -5.53 4.59 -17.35
CA ALA A 258 -6.86 5.13 -17.09
C ALA A 258 -6.85 6.67 -17.08
N ALA A 259 -5.81 7.29 -16.51
CA ALA A 259 -5.65 8.74 -16.56
C ALA A 259 -5.46 9.28 -17.99
N LEU A 260 -4.79 8.53 -18.87
CA LEU A 260 -4.63 8.88 -20.29
C LEU A 260 -5.90 8.67 -21.12
N LEU A 261 -6.72 7.67 -20.78
CA LEU A 261 -8.02 7.44 -21.40
C LEU A 261 -9.01 8.58 -21.11
N GLY A 262 -8.82 9.30 -19.99
CA GLY A 262 -9.64 10.46 -19.61
C GLY A 262 -11.12 10.11 -19.49
N ASN A 263 -12.00 11.05 -19.88
CA ASN A 263 -13.45 10.87 -19.84
C ASN A 263 -14.02 10.15 -21.08
N ARG A 264 -13.20 9.43 -21.85
CA ARG A 264 -13.66 8.75 -23.07
C ARG A 264 -14.54 7.54 -22.78
N VAL A 265 -14.44 6.98 -21.58
CA VAL A 265 -15.25 5.85 -21.10
C VAL A 265 -16.10 6.33 -19.92
N GLY A 266 -17.40 6.03 -19.94
CA GLY A 266 -18.30 6.40 -18.85
C GLY A 266 -17.86 5.77 -17.51
N PRO A 267 -17.91 6.50 -16.37
CA PRO A 267 -17.44 6.00 -15.08
C PRO A 267 -18.07 4.67 -14.64
N LEU A 268 -19.37 4.47 -14.89
CA LEU A 268 -20.08 3.23 -14.56
C LEU A 268 -19.66 2.06 -15.44
N LEU A 269 -19.43 2.28 -16.74
CA LEU A 269 -18.95 1.25 -17.65
C LEU A 269 -17.53 0.82 -17.28
N LEU A 270 -16.67 1.80 -16.96
CA LEU A 270 -15.32 1.55 -16.49
C LEU A 270 -15.32 0.76 -15.18
N LEU A 271 -16.20 1.11 -14.23
CA LEU A 271 -16.35 0.39 -12.97
C LEU A 271 -16.83 -1.05 -13.17
N HIS A 272 -17.96 -1.26 -13.86
CA HIS A 272 -18.50 -2.60 -14.07
C HIS A 272 -17.54 -3.50 -14.88
N GLY A 273 -16.90 -2.93 -15.92
CA GLY A 273 -15.88 -3.64 -16.69
C GLY A 273 -14.68 -4.03 -15.84
N SER A 274 -14.22 -3.13 -14.95
CA SER A 274 -13.12 -3.41 -14.02
C SER A 274 -13.48 -4.53 -13.04
N VAL A 275 -14.69 -4.50 -12.45
CA VAL A 275 -15.14 -5.54 -11.52
C VAL A 275 -15.21 -6.90 -12.22
N ALA A 276 -15.81 -6.97 -13.41
CA ALA A 276 -15.90 -8.20 -14.18
C ALA A 276 -14.49 -8.74 -14.55
N ALA A 277 -13.58 -7.86 -14.98
CA ALA A 277 -12.21 -8.21 -15.30
C ALA A 277 -11.44 -8.74 -14.09
N VAL A 278 -11.59 -8.12 -12.91
CA VAL A 278 -10.94 -8.58 -11.67
C VAL A 278 -11.47 -9.95 -11.26
N ILE A 279 -12.79 -10.18 -11.31
CA ILE A 279 -13.37 -11.49 -10.98
C ILE A 279 -12.82 -12.58 -11.92
N ALA A 280 -12.81 -12.33 -13.24
CA ALA A 280 -12.28 -13.27 -14.21
C ALA A 280 -10.77 -13.52 -14.02
N ALA A 281 -9.99 -12.46 -13.75
CA ALA A 281 -8.55 -12.56 -13.53
C ALA A 281 -8.22 -13.33 -12.24
N LEU A 282 -8.96 -13.12 -11.16
CA LEU A 282 -8.79 -13.86 -9.91
C LEU A 282 -9.24 -15.32 -10.04
N ALA A 283 -10.29 -15.60 -10.82
CA ALA A 283 -10.68 -16.98 -11.15
C ALA A 283 -9.58 -17.69 -11.94
N LEU A 284 -8.98 -17.00 -12.92
CA LEU A 284 -7.84 -17.50 -13.70
C LEU A 284 -6.61 -17.77 -12.80
N PHE A 285 -6.31 -16.84 -11.89
CA PHE A 285 -5.24 -16.99 -10.91
C PHE A 285 -5.48 -18.15 -9.93
N TRP A 286 -6.72 -18.33 -9.47
CA TRP A 286 -7.07 -19.44 -8.58
C TRP A 286 -6.95 -20.80 -9.29
N TRP A 287 -7.43 -20.87 -10.54
CA TRP A 287 -7.35 -22.09 -11.35
C TRP A 287 -5.91 -22.49 -11.62
N SER A 288 -5.07 -21.56 -12.09
CA SER A 288 -3.62 -21.66 -12.30
C SER A 288 -3.07 -23.10 -12.48
N PRO A 289 -3.49 -23.83 -13.54
CA PRO A 289 -2.99 -25.18 -13.81
C PRO A 289 -1.53 -25.21 -14.25
N ALA A 290 -0.99 -24.06 -14.68
CA ALA A 290 0.41 -23.86 -15.00
C ALA A 290 0.87 -22.48 -14.47
N PRO A 291 2.17 -22.30 -14.15
CA PRO A 291 2.69 -21.03 -13.61
C PRO A 291 2.39 -19.81 -14.50
N ALA A 292 2.42 -19.97 -15.82
CA ALA A 292 2.10 -18.90 -16.76
C ALA A 292 0.65 -18.41 -16.65
N VAL A 293 -0.28 -19.31 -16.34
CA VAL A 293 -1.70 -18.96 -16.17
C VAL A 293 -1.91 -18.17 -14.88
N GLY A 294 -1.27 -18.60 -13.78
CA GLY A 294 -1.28 -17.85 -12.52
C GLY A 294 -0.63 -16.46 -12.67
N PHE A 295 0.48 -16.38 -13.40
CA PHE A 295 1.13 -15.11 -13.72
C PHE A 295 0.22 -14.16 -14.50
N ALA A 296 -0.41 -14.65 -15.57
CA ALA A 296 -1.35 -13.86 -16.38
C ALA A 296 -2.55 -13.39 -15.54
N GLY A 297 -3.12 -14.28 -14.71
CA GLY A 297 -4.21 -13.93 -13.80
C GLY A 297 -3.84 -12.79 -12.85
N LEU A 298 -2.63 -12.81 -12.27
CA LEU A 298 -2.16 -11.73 -11.40
C LEU A 298 -1.96 -10.40 -12.13
N VAL A 299 -1.35 -10.41 -13.32
CA VAL A 299 -1.16 -9.19 -14.11
C VAL A 299 -2.52 -8.58 -14.47
N LEU A 300 -3.46 -9.41 -14.94
CA LEU A 300 -4.81 -8.98 -15.29
C LEU A 300 -5.58 -8.46 -14.08
N ALA A 301 -5.42 -9.08 -12.90
CA ALA A 301 -6.03 -8.60 -11.67
C ALA A 301 -5.50 -7.22 -11.27
N GLY A 302 -4.18 -7.01 -11.37
CA GLY A 302 -3.56 -5.70 -11.13
C GLY A 302 -4.13 -4.63 -12.07
N VAL A 303 -4.13 -4.89 -13.38
CA VAL A 303 -4.68 -3.97 -14.39
C VAL A 303 -6.16 -3.70 -14.16
N GLY A 304 -6.96 -4.72 -13.83
CA GLY A 304 -8.39 -4.60 -13.58
C GLY A 304 -8.74 -3.82 -12.30
N LEU A 305 -7.91 -3.90 -11.26
CA LEU A 305 -8.07 -3.12 -10.03
C LEU A 305 -7.74 -1.64 -10.24
N ALA A 306 -6.88 -1.33 -11.19
CA ALA A 306 -6.35 0.01 -11.39
C ALA A 306 -7.39 1.14 -11.57
N PRO A 307 -8.47 0.99 -12.37
CA PRO A 307 -9.42 2.07 -12.66
C PRO A 307 -10.47 2.28 -11.57
N VAL A 308 -10.59 1.38 -10.60
CA VAL A 308 -11.62 1.43 -9.55
C VAL A 308 -11.41 2.64 -8.64
N PHE A 309 -10.16 2.95 -8.29
CA PHE A 309 -9.81 4.06 -7.39
C PHE A 309 -10.07 5.45 -8.02
N PRO A 310 -9.62 5.76 -9.26
CA PRO A 310 -9.93 7.04 -9.89
C PRO A 310 -11.42 7.21 -10.24
N ALA A 311 -12.10 6.16 -10.73
CA ALA A 311 -13.49 6.23 -11.15
C ALA A 311 -14.46 6.55 -9.99
N GLY A 312 -14.17 6.07 -8.78
CA GLY A 312 -14.94 6.41 -7.58
C GLY A 312 -14.70 7.84 -7.06
N SER A 313 -13.53 8.42 -7.37
CA SER A 313 -13.13 9.77 -6.93
C SER A 313 -13.47 10.90 -7.90
N GLY A 314 -13.70 10.58 -9.19
CA GLY A 314 -13.79 11.58 -10.27
C GLY A 314 -15.18 12.15 -10.60
N GLY A 315 -16.25 11.71 -9.93
CA GLY A 315 -17.63 11.99 -10.42
C GLY A 315 -18.47 12.98 -9.60
N SER A 316 -18.35 13.02 -8.27
CA SER A 316 -19.37 13.71 -7.44
C SER A 316 -18.98 14.02 -5.99
N LEU A 317 -17.80 13.62 -5.53
CA LEU A 317 -17.39 13.80 -4.14
C LEU A 317 -16.28 14.85 -4.08
N GLY A 318 -16.66 16.08 -3.73
CA GLY A 318 -15.71 17.17 -3.44
C GLY A 318 -14.80 16.88 -2.25
N PRO A 319 -14.23 17.93 -1.66
CA PRO A 319 -12.79 18.24 -1.56
C PRO A 319 -11.88 17.08 -1.11
N ALA A 320 -10.57 17.20 -1.37
CA ALA A 320 -9.49 16.24 -1.07
C ALA A 320 -9.52 15.52 0.30
N GLY A 321 -10.25 16.04 1.30
CA GLY A 321 -10.49 15.39 2.59
C GLY A 321 -11.29 14.09 2.52
N ILE A 322 -12.23 13.93 1.58
CA ILE A 322 -13.01 12.67 1.44
C ILE A 322 -12.12 11.53 0.96
N GLY A 323 -11.20 11.79 0.03
CA GLY A 323 -10.24 10.79 -0.44
C GLY A 323 -9.34 10.27 0.69
N VAL A 324 -8.87 11.15 1.57
CA VAL A 324 -8.08 10.77 2.75
C VAL A 324 -8.90 9.94 3.75
N LEU A 325 -10.17 10.29 3.96
CA LEU A 325 -11.10 9.53 4.80
C LEU A 325 -11.39 8.14 4.24
N LEU A 326 -11.67 8.04 2.94
CA LEU A 326 -11.92 6.78 2.24
C LEU A 326 -10.67 5.89 2.23
N GLN A 327 -9.48 6.47 1.99
CA GLN A 327 -8.21 5.76 2.06
C GLN A 327 -7.96 5.25 3.49
N SER A 328 -8.11 6.11 4.50
CA SER A 328 -7.90 5.74 5.90
C SER A 328 -8.88 4.65 6.35
N ALA A 329 -10.14 4.72 5.91
CA ALA A 329 -11.13 3.68 6.17
C ALA A 329 -10.81 2.36 5.44
N GLY A 330 -10.30 2.41 4.21
CA GLY A 330 -9.80 1.24 3.49
C GLY A 330 -8.63 0.59 4.22
N THR A 331 -7.67 1.39 4.71
CA THR A 331 -6.52 0.92 5.50
C THR A 331 -6.95 0.33 6.86
N ALA A 332 -8.00 0.89 7.48
CA ALA A 332 -8.59 0.41 8.74
C ALA A 332 -9.03 -1.06 8.70
N LEU A 333 -9.35 -1.55 7.51
CA LEU A 333 -9.99 -2.83 7.30
C LEU A 333 -9.07 -3.87 6.62
N LEU A 334 -7.78 -3.53 6.43
CA LEU A 334 -6.75 -4.44 5.90
C LEU A 334 -6.46 -5.63 6.80
N ALA A 335 -6.45 -5.41 8.11
CA ALA A 335 -6.08 -6.43 9.09
C ALA A 335 -7.06 -7.62 9.11
N PRO A 336 -8.40 -7.42 9.13
CA PRO A 336 -9.36 -8.50 8.94
C PRO A 336 -9.13 -9.31 7.65
N CYS A 337 -8.86 -8.66 6.52
CA CYS A 337 -8.69 -9.33 5.23
C CYS A 337 -7.44 -10.21 5.18
N LEU A 338 -6.33 -9.72 5.75
CA LEU A 338 -5.11 -10.50 5.85
C LEU A 338 -5.25 -11.66 6.83
N LEU A 339 -5.93 -11.46 7.95
CA LEU A 339 -6.23 -12.53 8.90
C LEU A 339 -7.08 -13.64 8.25
N VAL A 340 -8.18 -13.27 7.58
CA VAL A 340 -9.07 -14.23 6.90
C VAL A 340 -8.33 -14.96 5.77
N GLY A 341 -7.54 -14.27 4.96
CA GLY A 341 -6.74 -14.88 3.90
C GLY A 341 -5.74 -15.91 4.42
N GLY A 342 -5.08 -15.61 5.55
CA GLY A 342 -4.15 -16.54 6.19
C GLY A 342 -4.83 -17.79 6.73
N VAL A 343 -6.01 -17.64 7.34
CA VAL A 343 -6.82 -18.77 7.82
C VAL A 343 -7.30 -19.64 6.65
N ALA A 344 -7.80 -19.02 5.59
CA ALA A 344 -8.27 -19.74 4.40
C ALA A 344 -7.15 -20.55 3.72
N LEU A 345 -5.97 -19.95 3.54
CA LEU A 345 -4.82 -20.65 2.96
C LEU A 345 -4.28 -21.76 3.85
N ALA A 346 -4.24 -21.55 5.16
CA ALA A 346 -3.85 -22.59 6.12
C ALA A 346 -4.82 -23.78 6.06
N GLY A 347 -6.13 -23.51 5.99
CA GLY A 347 -7.16 -24.54 5.85
C GLY A 347 -7.05 -25.33 4.54
N LEU A 348 -6.82 -24.64 3.42
CA LEU A 348 -6.63 -25.29 2.11
C LEU A 348 -5.38 -26.19 2.11
N ASN A 349 -4.26 -25.73 2.68
CA ASN A 349 -3.06 -26.55 2.79
C ASN A 349 -3.31 -27.77 3.68
N ALA A 350 -3.95 -27.60 4.84
CA ALA A 350 -4.28 -28.70 5.75
C ALA A 350 -5.14 -29.77 5.05
N LEU A 351 -6.18 -29.34 4.32
CA LEU A 351 -7.05 -30.22 3.54
C LEU A 351 -6.28 -30.98 2.45
N ALA A 352 -5.41 -30.30 1.71
CA ALA A 352 -4.58 -30.92 0.68
C ALA A 352 -3.65 -32.00 1.26
N THR A 353 -2.99 -31.74 2.40
CA THR A 353 -2.19 -32.76 3.11
C THR A 353 -3.02 -33.93 3.62
N ALA A 354 -4.22 -33.69 4.14
CA ALA A 354 -5.10 -34.75 4.63
C ALA A 354 -5.56 -35.66 3.47
N LEU A 355 -5.92 -35.07 2.33
CA LEU A 355 -6.30 -35.82 1.13
C LEU A 355 -5.13 -36.61 0.53
N ALA A 356 -3.89 -36.12 0.66
CA ALA A 356 -2.70 -36.85 0.22
C ALA A 356 -2.42 -38.07 1.11
N ARG A 357 -2.53 -37.91 2.45
CA ARG A 357 -2.29 -39.00 3.41
C ARG A 357 -3.36 -40.08 3.43
N GLY A 358 -4.60 -39.76 3.00
CA GLY A 358 -5.68 -40.75 2.89
C GLY A 358 -5.62 -41.63 1.65
N ARG A 359 -4.58 -41.49 0.81
CA ARG A 359 -4.36 -42.28 -0.42
C ARG A 359 -3.22 -43.29 -0.28
N ASP A 360 -2.54 -43.30 0.87
CA ASP A 360 -1.53 -44.28 1.28
C ASP A 360 -2.15 -45.28 2.26
#